data_AF-A0ABD0YFS7-F1
#
_entry.id   AF-A0ABD0YFS7-F1
#
_cell.length_a   1.000
_cell.length_b   1.000
_cell.length_c   1.000
_cell.angle_alpha   90.00
_cell.angle_beta   90.00
_cell.angle_gamma   90.00
#
_symmetry.space_group_name_H-M   'P 1'
#
loop_
_entity.id
_entity.type
_entity.pdbx_description
1 polymer ?
#
loop_
_entity_poly.entity_id
_entity_poly.type
_entity_poly.pdbx_seq_one_letter_code
_entity_poly.pdbx_strand_id
1 'polypeptide(L)'
;SVLKVVTESVHNAYWDLLQEELSQRPPILDHALQLLHEIKESLYHALLPHQTKLKKEIADYLDLDLIKQQAEHDAFDFQEYARYIISLMAKICAPVRDDEVKALSQVQELIPTLRGILEVLSKMKLDMLNFKLSSVKPDVVANSTNYEREKFHEYLEVKGGGLPITKNWLRKFKPQNPSNKEEINTALSTAFLDLLTWEPGIPYPETLVMDCQRFLKLKEDYFKLTNIVTLTLVTLSTLGSKLAGNVEFKSQVTKSFLLLFDANCVTSIWYVSNFIFKCYV
;
A
#
# COMPACT_ATOMS: atom_id res chain seq x y z
N SER A 1 7.76 5.66 19.43
CA SER A 1 7.08 6.93 19.10
C SER A 1 5.97 7.15 20.11
N VAL A 2 5.83 8.36 20.66
CA VAL A 2 4.83 8.70 21.69
C VAL A 2 3.41 8.31 21.24
N LEU A 3 3.10 8.47 19.95
CA LEU A 3 1.81 8.09 19.37
C LEU A 3 1.45 6.61 19.60
N LYS A 4 2.41 5.70 19.47
CA LYS A 4 2.17 4.25 19.66
C LYS A 4 1.78 3.93 21.10
N VAL A 5 2.45 4.57 22.06
CA VAL A 5 2.18 4.39 23.50
C VAL A 5 0.82 4.99 23.86
N VAL A 6 0.48 6.15 23.30
CA VAL A 6 -0.85 6.77 23.49
C VAL A 6 -1.95 5.88 22.92
N THR A 7 -1.78 5.33 21.71
CA THR A 7 -2.78 4.43 21.11
C THR A 7 -2.95 3.14 21.90
N GLU A 8 -1.85 2.53 22.36
CA GLU A 8 -1.91 1.33 23.20
C GLU A 8 -2.60 1.60 24.54
N SER A 9 -2.31 2.75 25.16
CA SER A 9 -2.97 3.17 26.41
C SER A 9 -4.47 3.38 26.25
N VAL A 10 -4.91 3.99 25.14
CA VAL A 10 -6.34 4.19 24.85
C VAL A 10 -7.03 2.87 24.59
N HIS A 11 -6.40 1.97 23.82
CA HIS A 11 -6.97 0.65 23.55
C HIS A 11 -7.11 -0.18 24.83
N ASN A 12 -6.11 -0.17 25.71
CA ASN A 12 -6.20 -0.87 26.98
C ASN A 12 -7.29 -0.27 27.88
N ALA A 13 -7.39 1.05 27.96
CA ALA A 13 -8.44 1.72 28.74
C ALA A 13 -9.86 1.33 28.27
N TYR A 14 -10.07 1.15 26.96
CA TYR A 14 -11.36 0.66 26.44
C TYR A 14 -11.69 -0.75 26.99
N TRP A 15 -10.73 -1.66 26.98
CA TRP A 15 -10.94 -3.03 27.49
C TRP A 15 -11.13 -3.05 29.01
N ASP A 16 -10.42 -2.19 29.74
CA ASP A 16 -10.57 -2.04 31.19
C ASP A 16 -11.98 -1.54 31.54
N LEU A 17 -12.48 -0.53 30.81
CA LEU A 17 -13.86 -0.02 30.95
C LEU A 17 -14.90 -1.09 30.61
N LEU A 18 -14.73 -1.81 29.50
CA LEU A 18 -15.62 -2.91 29.13
C LEU A 18 -15.67 -3.99 30.21
N GLN A 19 -14.52 -4.34 30.79
CA GLN A 19 -14.44 -5.30 31.89
C GLN A 19 -15.14 -4.79 33.16
N GLU A 20 -15.00 -3.50 33.46
CA GLU A 20 -15.67 -2.85 34.59
C GLU A 20 -17.19 -2.85 34.41
N GLU A 21 -17.69 -2.46 33.24
CA GLU A 21 -19.13 -2.43 32.92
C GLU A 21 -19.78 -3.82 33.00
N LEU A 22 -19.09 -4.85 32.52
CA LEU A 22 -19.55 -6.24 32.60
C LEU A 22 -19.55 -6.79 34.04
N SER A 23 -18.78 -6.16 34.93
CA SER A 23 -18.69 -6.56 36.35
C SER A 23 -19.73 -5.86 37.23
N GLN A 24 -20.39 -4.81 36.74
CA GLN A 24 -21.43 -4.07 37.47
C GLN A 24 -22.75 -4.85 37.57
N ARG A 25 -23.55 -4.56 38.61
CA ARG A 25 -24.90 -5.11 38.79
C ARG A 25 -25.90 -3.98 39.02
N PRO A 26 -26.82 -3.67 38.08
CA PRO A 26 -27.01 -4.32 36.79
C PRO A 26 -25.88 -4.02 35.79
N PRO A 27 -25.60 -4.93 34.84
CA PRO A 27 -24.54 -4.73 33.84
C PRO A 27 -24.93 -3.61 32.87
N ILE A 28 -23.99 -2.71 32.59
CA ILE A 28 -24.11 -1.73 31.52
C ILE A 28 -23.56 -2.38 30.25
N LEU A 29 -24.34 -2.44 29.18
CA LEU A 29 -24.01 -3.24 27.98
C LEU A 29 -23.72 -2.39 26.75
N ASP A 30 -23.62 -1.08 26.90
CA ASP A 30 -23.51 -0.16 25.77
C ASP A 30 -22.24 -0.45 24.93
N HIS A 31 -21.07 -0.59 25.57
CA HIS A 31 -19.82 -0.91 24.85
C HIS A 31 -19.81 -2.34 24.30
N ALA A 32 -20.42 -3.30 25.02
CA ALA A 32 -20.55 -4.68 24.55
C ALA A 32 -21.41 -4.77 23.27
N LEU A 33 -22.53 -4.04 23.23
CA LEU A 33 -23.41 -3.97 22.06
C LEU A 33 -22.72 -3.29 20.87
N GLN A 34 -21.98 -2.21 21.10
CA GLN A 34 -21.18 -1.56 20.06
C GLN A 34 -20.13 -2.51 19.48
N LEU A 35 -19.45 -3.27 20.33
CA LEU A 35 -18.44 -4.24 19.90
C LEU A 35 -19.07 -5.38 19.08
N LEU A 36 -20.23 -5.90 19.51
CA LEU A 36 -20.97 -6.91 18.75
C LEU A 36 -21.44 -6.38 17.40
N HIS A 37 -21.89 -5.12 17.35
CA HIS A 37 -22.22 -4.46 16.10
C HIS A 37 -21.00 -4.37 15.17
N GLU A 38 -19.84 -3.96 15.68
CA GLU A 38 -18.61 -3.89 14.88
C GLU A 38 -18.17 -5.27 14.37
N ILE A 39 -18.29 -6.31 15.20
CA ILE A 39 -18.02 -7.70 14.80
C ILE A 39 -18.97 -8.12 13.68
N LYS A 40 -20.27 -7.84 13.81
CA LYS A 40 -21.29 -8.15 12.80
C LYS A 40 -20.97 -7.49 11.45
N GLU A 41 -20.67 -6.21 11.45
CA GLU A 41 -20.29 -5.46 10.24
C GLU A 41 -18.98 -6.00 9.63
N SER A 42 -18.01 -6.34 10.49
CA SER A 42 -16.73 -6.92 10.05
C SER A 42 -16.91 -8.28 9.38
N LEU A 43 -17.79 -9.12 9.92
CA LEU A 43 -18.17 -10.39 9.32
C LEU A 43 -18.85 -10.16 7.97
N TYR A 44 -19.79 -9.22 7.86
CA TYR A 44 -20.43 -8.89 6.58
C TYR A 44 -19.46 -8.42 5.51
N HIS A 45 -18.46 -7.62 5.87
CA HIS A 45 -17.42 -7.19 4.93
C HIS A 45 -16.53 -8.35 4.46
N ALA A 46 -16.35 -9.37 5.30
CA ALA A 46 -15.60 -10.58 4.97
C ALA A 46 -16.42 -11.58 4.13
N LEU A 47 -17.73 -11.40 3.96
CA LEU A 47 -18.56 -12.25 3.11
C LEU A 47 -18.47 -11.87 1.63
N LEU A 48 -18.64 -12.89 0.78
CA LEU A 48 -18.83 -12.71 -0.66
C LEU A 48 -20.29 -12.35 -0.97
N PRO A 49 -20.57 -11.57 -2.03
CA PRO A 49 -21.92 -11.12 -2.36
C PRO A 49 -22.93 -12.25 -2.62
N HIS A 50 -22.44 -13.44 -2.99
CA HIS A 50 -23.28 -14.61 -3.27
C HIS A 50 -23.72 -15.37 -2.00
N GLN A 51 -23.12 -15.10 -0.83
CA GLN A 51 -23.37 -15.83 0.42
C GLN A 51 -24.58 -15.27 1.20
N THR A 52 -25.73 -15.12 0.52
CA THR A 52 -26.94 -14.51 1.11
C THR A 52 -27.53 -15.32 2.26
N LYS A 53 -27.44 -16.66 2.21
CA LYS A 53 -27.90 -17.55 3.29
C LYS A 53 -27.10 -17.35 4.59
N LEU A 54 -25.77 -17.34 4.48
CA LEU A 54 -24.88 -17.14 5.62
C LEU A 54 -25.04 -15.73 6.21
N LYS A 55 -25.21 -14.72 5.34
CA LYS A 55 -25.51 -13.35 5.79
C LYS A 55 -26.79 -13.29 6.62
N LYS A 56 -27.84 -14.02 6.21
CA LYS A 56 -29.09 -14.11 6.95
C LYS A 56 -28.91 -14.85 8.28
N GLU A 57 -28.21 -15.98 8.29
CA GLU A 57 -27.90 -16.73 9.51
C GLU A 57 -27.19 -15.83 10.56
N ILE A 58 -26.21 -15.05 10.13
CA ILE A 58 -25.51 -14.08 10.98
C ILE A 58 -26.46 -12.98 11.46
N ALA A 59 -27.36 -12.49 10.60
CA ALA A 59 -28.33 -11.46 10.98
C ALA A 59 -29.27 -11.95 12.08
N ASP A 60 -29.74 -13.19 11.94
CA ASP A 60 -30.70 -13.82 12.85
C ASP A 60 -30.02 -14.19 14.20
N TYR A 61 -28.76 -14.66 14.18
CA TYR A 61 -28.04 -15.03 15.41
C TYR A 61 -27.44 -13.83 16.15
N LEU A 62 -26.91 -12.83 15.44
CA LEU A 62 -26.38 -11.58 16.01
C LEU A 62 -27.43 -10.46 15.90
N ASP A 63 -28.62 -10.70 16.44
CA ASP A 63 -29.67 -9.69 16.59
C ASP A 63 -29.42 -8.87 17.88
N LEU A 64 -29.03 -7.61 17.70
CA LEU A 64 -28.65 -6.72 18.81
C LEU A 64 -29.83 -6.37 19.71
N ASP A 65 -31.05 -6.30 19.16
CA ASP A 65 -32.24 -6.00 19.94
C ASP A 65 -32.62 -7.19 20.83
N LEU A 66 -32.51 -8.41 20.29
CA LEU A 66 -32.71 -9.64 21.05
C LEU A 66 -31.62 -9.83 22.10
N ILE A 67 -30.37 -9.57 21.77
CA ILE A 67 -29.23 -9.65 22.70
C ILE A 67 -29.41 -8.68 23.87
N LYS A 68 -29.82 -7.44 23.58
CA LYS A 68 -30.12 -6.45 24.62
C LYS A 68 -31.22 -6.94 25.56
N GLN A 69 -32.30 -7.50 25.02
CA GLN A 69 -33.39 -8.07 25.82
C GLN A 69 -32.95 -9.26 26.67
N GLN A 70 -32.16 -10.19 26.11
CA GLN A 70 -31.63 -11.34 26.84
C GLN A 70 -30.75 -10.90 28.00
N ALA A 71 -29.96 -9.86 27.79
CA ALA A 71 -29.05 -9.35 28.79
C ALA A 71 -29.74 -8.56 29.91
N GLU A 72 -30.87 -7.89 29.63
CA GLU A 72 -31.74 -7.28 30.66
C GLU A 72 -32.41 -8.33 31.58
N HIS A 73 -32.50 -9.58 31.14
CA HIS A 73 -33.13 -10.69 31.88
C HIS A 73 -32.12 -11.73 32.40
N ASP A 74 -30.83 -11.39 32.51
CA ASP A 74 -29.74 -12.28 32.97
C ASP A 74 -29.62 -13.60 32.16
N ALA A 75 -30.10 -13.62 30.91
CA ALA A 75 -30.12 -14.80 30.03
C ALA A 75 -28.99 -14.79 28.97
N PHE A 76 -28.04 -13.86 29.07
CA PHE A 76 -27.03 -13.62 28.05
C PHE A 76 -25.67 -14.25 28.39
N ASP A 77 -25.19 -15.18 27.56
CA ASP A 77 -23.86 -15.83 27.68
C ASP A 77 -22.88 -15.38 26.59
N PHE A 78 -21.98 -14.46 26.94
CA PHE A 78 -20.92 -13.98 26.06
C PHE A 78 -20.02 -15.09 25.49
N GLN A 79 -19.75 -16.15 26.24
CA GLN A 79 -18.85 -17.21 25.77
C GLN A 79 -19.50 -18.02 24.65
N GLU A 80 -20.81 -18.21 24.68
CA GLU A 80 -21.53 -18.90 23.60
C GLU A 80 -21.48 -18.10 22.29
N TYR A 81 -21.73 -16.78 22.37
CA TYR A 81 -21.61 -15.90 21.21
C TYR A 81 -20.19 -15.85 20.65
N ALA A 82 -19.17 -15.77 21.51
CA ALA A 82 -17.77 -15.82 21.09
C ALA A 82 -17.43 -17.13 20.37
N ARG A 83 -17.88 -18.28 20.91
CA ARG A 83 -17.71 -19.60 20.28
C ARG A 83 -18.40 -19.66 18.91
N TYR A 84 -19.62 -19.14 18.79
CA TYR A 84 -20.32 -19.06 17.51
C TYR A 84 -19.55 -18.21 16.49
N ILE A 85 -19.12 -17.01 16.87
CA ILE A 85 -18.35 -16.10 16.01
C ILE A 85 -17.04 -16.75 15.54
N ILE A 86 -16.30 -17.41 16.43
CA ILE A 86 -15.06 -18.12 16.08
C ILE A 86 -15.36 -19.26 15.09
N SER A 87 -16.43 -20.02 15.33
CA SER A 87 -16.84 -21.10 14.42
C SER A 87 -17.21 -20.60 13.03
N LEU A 88 -17.82 -19.41 12.96
CA LEU A 88 -18.17 -18.74 11.73
C LEU A 88 -16.92 -18.23 11.01
N MET A 89 -16.00 -17.59 11.74
CA MET A 89 -14.70 -17.15 11.22
C MET A 89 -13.94 -18.31 10.60
N ALA A 90 -13.91 -19.47 11.26
CA ALA A 90 -13.27 -20.68 10.74
C ALA A 90 -13.89 -21.17 9.41
N LYS A 91 -15.16 -20.89 9.15
CA LYS A 91 -15.83 -21.27 7.89
C LYS A 91 -15.54 -20.29 6.74
N ILE A 92 -15.24 -19.03 7.04
CA ILE A 92 -15.11 -17.95 6.03
C ILE A 92 -13.68 -17.43 5.86
N CYS A 93 -12.75 -17.76 6.76
CA CYS A 93 -11.37 -17.30 6.68
C CYS A 93 -10.59 -17.99 5.57
N ALA A 94 -9.50 -17.35 5.14
CA ALA A 94 -8.55 -17.95 4.22
C ALA A 94 -7.70 -19.03 4.95
N PRO A 95 -7.21 -20.07 4.25
CA PRO A 95 -6.46 -21.18 4.87
C PRO A 95 -5.24 -20.74 5.69
N VAL A 96 -4.63 -19.61 5.34
CA VAL A 96 -3.48 -19.02 6.06
C VAL A 96 -3.84 -18.56 7.49
N ARG A 97 -5.13 -18.39 7.81
CA ARG A 97 -5.62 -17.93 9.11
C ARG A 97 -6.19 -19.05 9.97
N ASP A 98 -6.28 -20.27 9.46
CA ASP A 98 -6.89 -21.39 10.19
C ASP A 98 -6.20 -21.66 11.53
N ASP A 99 -4.87 -21.54 11.58
CA ASP A 99 -4.09 -21.74 12.81
C ASP A 99 -4.34 -20.62 13.83
N GLU A 100 -4.48 -19.37 13.38
CA GLU A 100 -4.82 -18.23 14.25
C GLU A 100 -6.23 -18.39 14.85
N VAL A 101 -7.20 -18.80 14.04
CA VAL A 101 -8.59 -19.03 14.49
C VAL A 101 -8.67 -20.22 15.47
N LYS A 102 -7.90 -21.29 15.24
CA LYS A 102 -7.80 -22.42 16.18
C LYS A 102 -7.15 -22.00 17.50
N ALA A 103 -6.11 -21.18 17.48
CA ALA A 103 -5.49 -20.67 18.70
C ALA A 103 -6.48 -19.84 19.51
N LEU A 104 -7.29 -19.01 18.83
CA LEU A 104 -8.32 -18.18 19.45
C LEU A 104 -9.42 -19.03 20.13
N SER A 105 -9.75 -20.20 19.58
CA SER A 105 -10.77 -21.08 20.18
C SER A 105 -10.34 -21.73 21.51
N GLN A 106 -9.06 -21.67 21.87
CA GLN A 106 -8.53 -22.24 23.12
C GLN A 106 -8.46 -21.22 24.26
N VAL A 107 -8.73 -19.94 23.97
CA VAL A 107 -8.70 -18.86 24.98
C VAL A 107 -9.97 -18.96 25.84
N GLN A 108 -9.79 -19.00 27.17
CA GLN A 108 -10.90 -19.14 28.12
C GLN A 108 -11.40 -17.79 28.67
N GLU A 109 -10.54 -16.77 28.65
CA GLU A 109 -10.85 -15.44 29.15
C GLU A 109 -11.64 -14.63 28.11
N LEU A 110 -12.72 -13.96 28.55
CA LEU A 110 -13.64 -13.23 27.67
C LEU A 110 -12.95 -12.07 26.92
N ILE A 111 -12.27 -11.18 27.65
CA ILE A 111 -11.66 -9.98 27.08
C ILE A 111 -10.56 -10.33 26.06
N PRO A 112 -9.60 -11.22 26.35
CA PRO A 112 -8.63 -11.67 25.35
C PRO A 112 -9.28 -12.34 24.14
N THR A 113 -10.38 -13.08 24.33
CA THR A 113 -11.11 -13.70 23.22
C THR A 113 -11.73 -12.65 22.29
N LEU A 114 -12.44 -11.65 22.84
CA LEU A 114 -13.04 -10.57 22.04
C LEU A 114 -11.99 -9.74 21.32
N ARG A 115 -10.87 -9.45 21.99
CA ARG A 115 -9.72 -8.77 21.38
C ARG A 115 -9.14 -9.58 20.22
N GLY A 116 -8.91 -10.87 20.42
CA GLY A 116 -8.40 -11.77 19.39
C GLY A 116 -9.36 -11.91 18.20
N ILE A 117 -10.68 -11.91 18.44
CA ILE A 117 -11.70 -11.89 17.38
C ILE A 117 -11.51 -10.64 16.50
N LEU A 118 -11.43 -9.44 17.10
CA LEU A 118 -11.26 -8.20 16.33
C LEU A 118 -9.93 -8.17 15.58
N GLU A 119 -8.84 -8.63 16.20
CA GLU A 119 -7.52 -8.70 15.55
C GLU A 119 -7.55 -9.62 14.32
N VAL A 120 -8.13 -10.82 14.44
CA VAL A 120 -8.24 -11.75 13.31
C VAL A 120 -9.22 -11.24 12.25
N LEU A 121 -10.35 -10.65 12.63
CA LEU A 121 -11.29 -10.03 11.69
C LEU A 121 -10.64 -8.88 10.90
N SER A 122 -9.79 -8.07 11.54
CA SER A 122 -9.06 -6.99 10.86
C SER A 122 -8.12 -7.54 9.77
N LYS A 123 -7.46 -8.68 10.05
CA LYS A 123 -6.62 -9.40 9.10
C LYS A 123 -7.46 -9.99 7.96
N MET A 124 -8.61 -10.60 8.28
CA MET A 124 -9.55 -11.12 7.28
C MET A 124 -10.08 -10.04 6.34
N LYS A 125 -10.31 -8.81 6.83
CA LYS A 125 -10.65 -7.66 5.97
C LYS A 125 -9.57 -7.37 4.93
N LEU A 126 -8.30 -7.38 5.34
CA LEU A 126 -7.17 -7.20 4.42
C LEU A 126 -7.08 -8.36 3.41
N ASP A 127 -7.28 -9.59 3.87
CA ASP A 127 -7.28 -10.76 3.00
C ASP A 127 -8.37 -10.65 1.92
N MET A 128 -9.58 -10.19 2.30
CA MET A 128 -10.68 -9.94 1.36
C MET A 128 -10.39 -8.79 0.39
N LEU A 129 -9.78 -7.69 0.86
CA LEU A 129 -9.37 -6.57 0.00
C LEU A 129 -8.33 -7.01 -1.04
N ASN A 130 -7.32 -7.76 -0.60
CA ASN A 130 -6.29 -8.31 -1.49
C ASN A 130 -6.90 -9.28 -2.50
N PHE A 131 -7.82 -10.14 -2.06
CA PHE A 131 -8.56 -11.05 -2.95
C PHE A 131 -9.35 -10.26 -4.00
N LYS A 132 -10.21 -9.32 -3.59
CA LYS A 132 -11.01 -8.48 -4.50
C LYS A 132 -10.13 -7.72 -5.49
N LEU A 133 -9.03 -7.13 -5.02
CA LEU A 133 -8.06 -6.43 -5.87
C LEU A 133 -7.43 -7.38 -6.89
N SER A 134 -7.04 -8.59 -6.47
CA SER A 134 -6.46 -9.60 -7.35
C SER A 134 -7.46 -10.10 -8.40
N SER A 135 -8.74 -10.18 -8.07
CA SER A 135 -9.81 -10.60 -9.00
C SER A 135 -10.12 -9.53 -10.05
N VAL A 136 -10.06 -8.25 -9.68
CA VAL A 136 -10.35 -7.12 -10.58
C VAL A 136 -9.15 -6.74 -11.45
N LYS A 137 -7.92 -7.02 -10.99
CA LYS A 137 -6.67 -6.67 -11.69
C LYS A 137 -6.63 -7.12 -13.17
N PRO A 138 -7.02 -8.35 -13.55
CA PRO A 138 -7.01 -8.77 -14.95
C PRO A 138 -7.91 -7.91 -15.84
N ASP A 139 -9.12 -7.59 -15.38
CA ASP A 139 -10.08 -6.78 -16.12
C ASP A 139 -9.60 -5.34 -16.29
N VAL A 140 -8.98 -4.78 -15.25
CA VAL A 140 -8.36 -3.45 -15.30
C VAL A 140 -7.20 -3.43 -16.30
N VAL A 141 -6.37 -4.47 -16.33
CA VAL A 141 -5.25 -4.57 -17.28
C VAL A 141 -5.75 -4.76 -18.71
N ALA A 142 -6.81 -5.55 -18.92
CA ALA A 142 -7.40 -5.76 -20.24
C ALA A 142 -8.00 -4.48 -20.82
N ASN A 143 -8.60 -3.63 -19.98
CA ASN A 143 -9.29 -2.40 -20.39
C ASN A 143 -8.45 -1.12 -20.22
N SER A 144 -7.22 -1.21 -19.69
CA SER A 144 -6.39 -0.04 -19.37
C SER A 144 -6.13 0.85 -20.59
N THR A 145 -5.86 0.23 -21.75
CA THR A 145 -5.56 0.97 -22.99
C THR A 145 -6.75 1.77 -23.49
N ASN A 146 -7.96 1.21 -23.39
CA ASN A 146 -9.19 1.90 -23.79
C ASN A 146 -9.49 3.06 -22.84
N TYR A 147 -9.36 2.81 -21.53
CA TYR A 147 -9.55 3.84 -20.50
C TYR A 147 -8.56 5.01 -20.67
N GLU A 148 -7.28 4.73 -20.90
CA GLU A 148 -6.27 5.76 -21.16
C GLU A 148 -6.59 6.57 -22.42
N ARG A 149 -7.05 5.90 -23.48
CA ARG A 149 -7.45 6.57 -24.72
C ARG A 149 -8.64 7.50 -24.51
N GLU A 150 -9.68 7.04 -23.80
CA GLU A 150 -10.86 7.85 -23.48
C GLU A 150 -10.50 9.05 -22.62
N LYS A 151 -9.73 8.84 -21.54
CA LYS A 151 -9.28 9.93 -20.66
C LYS A 151 -8.38 10.93 -21.36
N PHE A 152 -7.51 10.46 -22.26
CA PHE A 152 -6.71 11.35 -23.08
C PHE A 152 -7.58 12.15 -24.05
N HIS A 153 -8.63 11.54 -24.60
CA HIS A 153 -9.59 12.24 -25.46
C HIS A 153 -10.32 13.35 -24.70
N GLU A 154 -10.87 13.05 -23.52
CA GLU A 154 -11.46 14.05 -22.62
C GLU A 154 -10.48 15.19 -22.30
N TYR A 155 -9.22 14.85 -22.02
CA TYR A 155 -8.17 15.84 -21.76
C TYR A 155 -7.93 16.76 -22.97
N LEU A 156 -7.92 16.19 -24.19
CA LEU A 156 -7.76 16.95 -25.43
C LEU A 156 -8.94 17.90 -25.67
N GLU A 157 -10.18 17.47 -25.41
CA GLU A 157 -11.36 18.31 -25.56
C GLU A 157 -11.30 19.54 -24.64
N VAL A 158 -10.92 19.33 -23.36
CA VAL A 158 -10.79 20.42 -22.37
C VAL A 158 -9.67 21.41 -22.72
N LYS A 159 -8.54 20.91 -23.27
CA LYS A 159 -7.36 21.72 -23.61
C LYS A 159 -7.42 22.36 -25.00
N GLY A 160 -8.48 22.14 -25.78
CA GLY A 160 -8.64 22.69 -27.12
C GLY A 160 -7.82 21.98 -28.20
N GLY A 161 -7.49 20.70 -28.02
CA GLY A 161 -6.86 19.82 -29.02
C GLY A 161 -5.39 20.08 -29.32
N GLY A 162 -4.76 21.07 -28.68
CA GLY A 162 -3.35 21.40 -28.87
C GLY A 162 -2.40 20.54 -28.03
N LEU A 163 -1.32 20.07 -28.64
CA LEU A 163 -0.19 19.38 -27.98
C LEU A 163 1.15 20.13 -28.19
N PRO A 164 1.27 21.40 -27.77
CA PRO A 164 2.45 22.20 -28.04
C PRO A 164 3.73 21.66 -27.38
N ILE A 165 3.68 21.19 -26.12
CA ILE A 165 4.87 20.71 -25.40
C ILE A 165 5.33 19.39 -26.00
N THR A 166 4.43 18.43 -26.20
CA THR A 166 4.75 17.15 -26.85
C THR A 166 5.35 17.36 -28.25
N LYS A 167 4.78 18.27 -29.07
CA LYS A 167 5.32 18.56 -30.41
C LYS A 167 6.71 19.17 -30.35
N ASN A 168 6.96 20.12 -29.45
CA ASN A 168 8.26 20.75 -29.29
C ASN A 168 9.32 19.77 -28.77
N TRP A 169 8.95 18.89 -27.85
CA TRP A 169 9.82 17.84 -27.34
C TRP A 169 10.21 16.84 -28.43
N LEU A 170 9.25 16.26 -29.14
CA LEU A 170 9.54 15.28 -30.20
C LEU A 170 10.33 15.87 -31.38
N ARG A 171 10.19 17.16 -31.65
CA ARG A 171 10.98 17.86 -32.68
C ARG A 171 12.49 17.86 -32.41
N LYS A 172 12.92 17.70 -31.16
CA LYS A 172 14.35 17.57 -30.81
C LYS A 172 14.97 16.27 -31.34
N PHE A 173 14.16 15.23 -31.52
CA PHE A 173 14.61 13.86 -31.82
C PHE A 173 14.09 13.37 -33.18
N LYS A 174 14.29 14.15 -34.26
CA LYS A 174 13.82 13.76 -35.59
C LYS A 174 14.68 12.61 -36.15
N PRO A 175 14.07 11.51 -36.65
CA PRO A 175 14.82 10.49 -37.38
C PRO A 175 15.33 11.06 -38.70
N GLN A 176 16.50 10.60 -39.15
CA GLN A 176 17.08 11.02 -40.42
C GLN A 176 16.29 10.44 -41.59
N ASN A 177 15.88 9.17 -41.51
CA ASN A 177 14.98 8.53 -42.46
C ASN A 177 13.64 8.18 -41.80
N PRO A 178 12.54 8.93 -42.09
CA PRO A 178 11.22 8.68 -41.50
C PRO A 178 10.53 7.39 -42.00
N SER A 179 11.15 6.63 -42.91
CA SER A 179 10.66 5.32 -43.36
C SER A 179 11.33 4.14 -42.66
N ASN A 180 12.42 4.37 -41.92
CA ASN A 180 13.12 3.30 -41.21
C ASN A 180 12.55 3.15 -39.79
N LYS A 181 11.91 2.00 -39.53
CA LYS A 181 11.30 1.70 -38.21
C LYS A 181 12.32 1.66 -37.08
N GLU A 182 13.55 1.21 -37.35
CA GLU A 182 14.60 1.13 -36.33
C GLU A 182 15.05 2.52 -35.89
N GLU A 183 15.30 3.43 -36.83
CA GLU A 183 15.66 4.81 -36.53
C GLU A 183 14.55 5.54 -35.76
N ILE A 184 13.28 5.29 -36.09
CA ILE A 184 12.15 5.84 -35.34
C ILE A 184 12.16 5.32 -33.89
N ASN A 185 12.36 4.00 -33.70
CA ASN A 185 12.40 3.41 -32.36
C ASN A 185 13.58 3.97 -31.54
N THR A 186 14.75 4.13 -32.14
CA THR A 186 15.92 4.74 -31.49
C THR A 186 15.62 6.18 -31.11
N ALA A 187 15.08 6.98 -32.03
CA ALA A 187 14.73 8.38 -31.78
C ALA A 187 13.70 8.52 -30.64
N LEU A 188 12.66 7.67 -30.63
CA LEU A 188 11.68 7.63 -29.54
C LEU A 188 12.31 7.21 -28.22
N SER A 189 13.15 6.17 -28.23
CA SER A 189 13.85 5.70 -27.03
C SER A 189 14.71 6.81 -26.43
N THR A 190 15.47 7.53 -27.26
CA THR A 190 16.26 8.69 -26.84
C THR A 190 15.38 9.81 -26.31
N ALA A 191 14.24 10.09 -26.95
CA ALA A 191 13.29 11.08 -26.46
C ALA A 191 12.76 10.72 -25.07
N PHE A 192 12.39 9.46 -24.82
CA PHE A 192 11.94 9.00 -23.51
C PHE A 192 13.06 9.06 -22.44
N LEU A 193 14.32 8.82 -22.83
CA LEU A 193 15.45 8.99 -21.91
C LEU A 193 15.67 10.45 -21.50
N ASP A 194 15.42 11.41 -22.40
CA ASP A 194 15.48 12.86 -22.10
C ASP A 194 14.52 13.27 -20.95
N LEU A 195 13.41 12.54 -20.78
CA LEU A 195 12.45 12.78 -19.69
C LEU A 195 13.03 12.46 -18.31
N LEU A 196 14.06 11.62 -18.22
CA LEU A 196 14.74 11.33 -16.95
C LEU A 196 15.62 12.51 -16.53
N THR A 197 16.15 13.27 -17.49
CA THR A 197 16.93 14.50 -17.27
C THR A 197 16.12 15.78 -17.44
N TRP A 198 14.77 15.68 -17.40
CA TRP A 198 13.88 16.79 -17.69
C TRP A 198 14.12 18.02 -16.79
N GLU A 199 14.15 19.20 -17.38
CA GLU A 199 14.45 20.45 -16.69
C GLU A 199 13.40 20.79 -15.62
N PRO A 200 13.82 21.19 -14.41
CA PRO A 200 12.90 21.62 -13.36
C PRO A 200 12.19 22.91 -13.77
N GLY A 201 10.85 22.92 -13.72
CA GLY A 201 10.01 24.08 -14.05
C GLY A 201 9.34 24.00 -15.42
N ILE A 202 9.75 23.09 -16.29
CA ILE A 202 9.04 22.81 -17.55
C ILE A 202 7.98 21.72 -17.28
N PRO A 203 6.70 21.94 -17.60
CA PRO A 203 5.68 20.91 -17.49
C PRO A 203 6.02 19.69 -18.38
N TYR A 204 5.71 18.49 -17.90
CA TYR A 204 5.86 17.27 -18.70
C TYR A 204 4.99 17.34 -19.98
N PRO A 205 5.37 16.63 -21.06
CA PRO A 205 4.58 16.54 -22.27
C PRO A 205 3.13 16.17 -21.98
N GLU A 206 2.18 16.80 -22.67
CA GLU A 206 0.75 16.65 -22.39
C GLU A 206 0.28 15.20 -22.58
N THR A 207 0.91 14.48 -23.49
CA THR A 207 0.69 13.04 -23.74
C THR A 207 1.12 12.12 -22.59
N LEU A 208 1.92 12.61 -21.65
CA LEU A 208 2.52 11.82 -20.56
C LEU A 208 2.02 12.25 -19.17
N VAL A 209 0.99 13.08 -19.10
CA VAL A 209 0.46 13.62 -17.83
C VAL A 209 0.04 12.51 -16.88
N MET A 210 -0.63 11.47 -17.38
CA MET A 210 -1.07 10.31 -16.59
C MET A 210 0.12 9.51 -16.02
N ASP A 211 1.26 9.53 -16.72
CA ASP A 211 2.48 8.82 -16.36
C ASP A 211 3.49 9.67 -15.59
N CYS A 212 3.19 10.94 -15.33
CA CYS A 212 4.12 11.89 -14.73
C CYS A 212 4.72 11.35 -13.42
N GLN A 213 3.91 10.74 -12.55
CA GLN A 213 4.40 10.15 -11.30
C GLN A 213 5.37 8.99 -11.52
N ARG A 214 5.15 8.18 -12.55
CA ARG A 214 6.05 7.07 -12.90
C ARG A 214 7.39 7.61 -13.40
N PHE A 215 7.37 8.65 -14.22
CA PHE A 215 8.60 9.31 -14.68
C PHE A 215 9.36 10.02 -13.55
N LEU A 216 8.66 10.63 -12.59
CA LEU A 216 9.31 11.22 -11.43
C LEU A 216 10.07 10.19 -10.58
N LYS A 217 9.46 9.02 -10.33
CA LYS A 217 10.14 7.91 -9.65
C LYS A 217 11.35 7.40 -10.44
N LEU A 218 11.18 7.19 -11.75
CA LEU A 218 12.29 6.78 -12.62
C LEU A 218 13.43 7.79 -12.65
N LYS A 219 13.10 9.10 -12.61
CA LYS A 219 14.07 10.19 -12.51
C LYS A 219 14.84 10.13 -11.19
N GLU A 220 14.16 9.91 -10.07
CA GLU A 220 14.81 9.71 -8.78
C GLU A 220 15.76 8.50 -8.79
N ASP A 221 15.30 7.36 -9.31
CA ASP A 221 16.11 6.15 -9.42
C ASP A 221 17.32 6.36 -10.35
N TYR A 222 17.12 7.06 -11.47
CA TYR A 222 18.19 7.44 -12.40
C TYR A 222 19.26 8.31 -11.72
N PHE A 223 18.86 9.32 -10.95
CA PHE A 223 19.81 10.15 -10.20
C PHE A 223 20.53 9.38 -9.11
N LYS A 224 19.83 8.51 -8.37
CA LYS A 224 20.45 7.63 -7.37
C LYS A 224 21.52 6.75 -8.02
N LEU A 225 21.19 6.08 -9.11
CA LEU A 225 22.14 5.24 -9.85
C LEU A 225 23.33 6.03 -10.37
N THR A 226 23.09 7.20 -10.99
CA THR A 226 24.15 8.06 -11.51
C THR A 226 25.09 8.52 -10.41
N ASN A 227 24.57 8.91 -9.25
CA ASN A 227 25.38 9.27 -8.09
C ASN A 227 26.19 8.07 -7.58
N ILE A 228 25.57 6.91 -7.39
CA ILE A 228 26.27 5.71 -6.90
C ILE A 228 27.40 5.30 -7.86
N VAL A 229 27.14 5.34 -9.18
CA VAL A 229 28.15 4.99 -10.19
C VAL A 229 29.28 6.00 -10.20
N THR A 230 29.00 7.30 -10.15
CA THR A 230 30.03 8.34 -10.11
C THR A 230 30.85 8.29 -8.82
N LEU A 231 30.23 8.13 -7.65
CA LEU A 231 30.91 7.95 -6.36
C LEU A 231 31.78 6.69 -6.36
N THR A 232 31.26 5.58 -6.89
CA THR A 232 32.03 4.33 -7.04
C THR A 232 33.19 4.53 -8.01
N LEU A 233 32.99 5.21 -9.13
CA LEU A 233 34.07 5.48 -10.08
C LEU A 233 35.16 6.38 -9.47
N VAL A 234 34.76 7.46 -8.78
CA VAL A 234 35.69 8.39 -8.12
C VAL A 234 36.48 7.64 -7.05
N THR A 235 35.82 6.90 -6.16
CA THR A 235 36.51 6.12 -5.12
C THR A 235 37.50 5.14 -5.75
N LEU A 236 37.08 4.35 -6.73
CA LEU A 236 37.98 3.41 -7.41
C LEU A 236 39.13 4.08 -8.16
N SER A 237 38.93 5.30 -8.67
CA SER A 237 39.99 6.08 -9.33
C SER A 237 41.00 6.68 -8.34
N THR A 238 40.55 7.04 -7.13
CA THR A 238 41.42 7.56 -6.05
C THR A 238 42.17 6.46 -5.30
N LEU A 239 41.66 5.22 -5.33
CA LEU A 239 42.29 4.05 -4.74
C LEU A 239 43.31 3.44 -5.71
N GLY A 240 44.51 3.10 -5.21
CA GLY A 240 45.56 2.51 -6.04
C GLY A 240 45.12 1.26 -6.81
N SER A 241 45.72 1.03 -7.99
CA SER A 241 45.31 0.01 -8.98
C SER A 241 45.14 -1.41 -8.44
N LYS A 242 45.81 -1.77 -7.34
CA LYS A 242 45.67 -3.06 -6.65
C LYS A 242 44.30 -3.27 -5.99
N LEU A 243 43.68 -2.22 -5.45
CA LEU A 243 42.36 -2.28 -4.81
C LEU A 243 41.23 -2.09 -5.83
N ALA A 244 41.48 -1.30 -6.89
CA ALA A 244 40.56 -1.12 -8.01
C ALA A 244 40.37 -2.39 -8.87
N GLY A 245 41.24 -3.39 -8.76
CA GLY A 245 41.09 -4.68 -9.43
C GLY A 245 40.16 -5.67 -8.72
N ASN A 246 39.85 -5.46 -7.44
CA ASN A 246 39.08 -6.41 -6.64
C ASN A 246 37.56 -6.23 -6.84
N VAL A 247 36.90 -7.21 -7.46
CA VAL A 247 35.45 -7.20 -7.75
C VAL A 247 34.61 -7.22 -6.47
N GLU A 248 35.07 -7.88 -5.42
CA GLU A 248 34.37 -7.99 -4.14
C GLU A 248 34.35 -6.64 -3.40
N PHE A 249 35.47 -5.93 -3.44
CA PHE A 249 35.58 -4.57 -2.90
C PHE A 249 34.66 -3.59 -3.64
N LYS A 250 34.59 -3.65 -4.98
CA LYS A 250 33.65 -2.84 -5.78
C LYS A 250 32.20 -3.09 -5.37
N SER A 251 31.83 -4.36 -5.20
CA SER A 251 30.48 -4.76 -4.78
C SER A 251 30.15 -4.24 -3.38
N GLN A 252 31.11 -4.31 -2.44
CA GLN A 252 30.93 -3.82 -1.07
C GLN A 252 30.76 -2.30 -1.03
N VAL A 253 31.57 -1.55 -1.77
CA VAL A 253 31.47 -0.08 -1.86
C VAL A 253 30.13 0.34 -2.46
N THR A 254 29.70 -0.32 -3.54
CA THR A 254 28.41 -0.04 -4.19
C THR A 254 27.24 -0.29 -3.25
N LYS A 255 27.26 -1.40 -2.50
CA LYS A 255 26.23 -1.74 -1.49
C LYS A 255 26.19 -0.73 -0.34
N SER A 256 27.35 -0.29 0.15
CA SER A 256 27.44 0.73 1.19
C SER A 256 26.85 2.07 0.74
N PHE A 257 27.13 2.50 -0.49
CA PHE A 257 26.50 3.71 -1.03
C PHE A 257 25.00 3.56 -1.23
N LEU A 258 24.53 2.40 -1.69
CA LEU A 258 23.10 2.12 -1.85
C LEU A 258 22.35 2.23 -0.51
N LEU A 259 22.89 1.64 0.55
CA LEU A 259 22.32 1.74 1.91
C LEU A 259 22.29 3.18 2.44
N LEU A 260 23.32 3.98 2.15
CA LEU A 260 23.38 5.38 2.57
C LEU A 260 22.36 6.27 1.85
N PHE A 261 22.10 6.01 0.56
CA PHE A 261 21.09 6.75 -0.21
C PHE A 261 19.66 6.34 0.12
N ASP A 262 19.42 5.08 0.50
CA ASP A 262 18.10 4.63 0.95
C ASP A 262 17.75 5.09 2.38
N ALA A 263 18.75 5.30 3.24
CA ALA A 263 18.55 5.77 4.62
C ALA A 263 18.28 7.28 4.76
N ASN A 264 18.75 8.10 3.80
CA ASN A 264 18.64 9.57 3.83
C ASN A 264 17.82 10.10 2.65
N CYS A 265 16.50 9.93 2.72
CA CYS A 265 15.59 10.61 1.80
C CYS A 265 15.57 12.13 2.07
N VAL A 266 15.77 12.90 0.99
CA VAL A 266 15.35 14.30 0.75
C VAL A 266 16.40 15.43 0.83
N THR A 267 17.44 15.41 1.68
CA THR A 267 18.33 16.61 1.82
C THR A 267 19.72 16.49 1.19
N SER A 268 20.17 15.29 0.83
CA SER A 268 21.55 15.03 0.38
C SER A 268 21.78 15.26 -1.11
N ILE A 269 20.75 15.16 -1.96
CA ILE A 269 20.90 15.22 -3.43
C ILE A 269 21.30 16.63 -3.91
N TRP A 270 20.74 17.68 -3.30
CA TRP A 270 21.12 19.07 -3.61
C TRP A 270 22.55 19.40 -3.13
N TYR A 271 22.96 18.86 -1.98
CA TYR A 271 24.30 19.06 -1.45
C TYR A 271 25.38 18.32 -2.28
N VAL A 272 25.10 17.09 -2.72
CA VAL A 272 26.06 16.30 -3.50
C VAL A 272 26.22 16.88 -4.92
N SER A 273 25.12 17.31 -5.56
CA SER A 273 25.22 17.94 -6.89
C SER A 273 25.97 19.27 -6.85
N ASN A 274 25.77 20.09 -5.81
CA ASN A 274 26.49 21.35 -5.61
C ASN A 274 27.96 21.13 -5.18
N PHE A 275 28.24 20.05 -4.46
CA PHE A 275 29.61 19.64 -4.11
C PHE A 275 30.40 19.17 -5.34
N ILE A 276 29.80 18.35 -6.21
CA ILE A 276 30.43 17.91 -7.46
C ILE A 276 30.70 19.09 -8.39
N PHE A 277 29.77 20.06 -8.50
CA PHE A 277 29.97 21.27 -9.30
C PHE A 277 31.10 22.17 -8.77
N LYS A 278 31.27 22.24 -7.44
CA LYS A 278 32.39 22.96 -6.79
C LYS A 278 33.73 22.24 -6.83
N CYS A 279 33.76 20.94 -7.10
CA CYS A 279 35.01 20.20 -7.25
C CYS A 279 35.56 20.21 -8.69
N TYR A 280 34.80 20.70 -9.67
CA TYR A 280 35.16 20.73 -11.10
C TYR A 280 35.37 22.15 -11.67
N VAL A 281 35.27 23.19 -10.85
CA VAL A 281 35.70 24.59 -11.12
C VAL A 281 36.80 24.95 -10.15
#